data_AF-A0A7S1Z6D2-F1
#
_entry.id   AF-A0A7S1Z6D2-F1
#
_cell.length_a   1.000
_cell.length_b   1.000
_cell.length_c   1.000
_cell.angle_alpha   90.00
_cell.angle_beta   90.00
_cell.angle_gamma   90.00
#
_symmetry.space_group_name_H-M   'P 1'
#
loop_
_entity.id
_entity.type
_entity.pdbx_description
1 polymer ?
#
loop_
_entity_poly.entity_id
_entity_poly.type
_entity_poly.pdbx_seq_one_letter_code
_entity_poly.pdbx_strand_id
1 'polypeptide(L)'
;VISQRVDEVLFHDFNFSTVCKRLCQCCSAFHYLNLLKECKKWEEQPLLQEEVEDEMKDVKEKKDMLEDEIRSKNSKATSLTTWMDDETKCCCIVDCGFSFTHVVPTFDARAVQKGIRRINIGGKILTNLLKEQISYRQWNMMDDFAIVNSVKEDTCFISPKRTDFDEFMLYARQTKKGLRSFDRDFVLPDFVHSFQGKVELPALLRRKMEWEERQREKKRKEEEEKQKKATEGEKGADTSGTIAEDNIPATSKEEDAEKNKTEAAEKDENYDEKCDASKNDDHDDKDNNNDDDDGSESDDNSDEEDEKTKQQKKKENLLRLQKQRQKEIERAKYIQEQEQQSLEISVERFTIPEIIFTPSYIGLVNSCGLGEAIVQSIQSCDAELRAALYHNIVLTGGTVLLPGFKERVEMEVRSLAPDNYVVRVFLPEDPVHFAWKGAHELVRQKEFLDESCMSKKQWEASKEMDTTTNQQAKTADDGVSPGLGKSEKEVGLIIM
;
A
#
# COMPACT_ATOMS: atom_id res chain seq x y z
N VAL A 1 43.02 2.96 -11.68
CA VAL A 1 42.50 1.60 -11.40
C VAL A 1 41.31 1.78 -10.50
N ILE A 2 40.09 1.50 -10.99
CA ILE A 2 38.90 1.51 -10.12
C ILE A 2 39.02 0.27 -9.24
N SER A 3 39.02 0.45 -7.91
CA SER A 3 39.03 -0.71 -7.03
C SER A 3 37.75 -1.52 -7.24
N GLN A 4 37.90 -2.84 -7.39
CA GLN A 4 36.78 -3.75 -7.60
C GLN A 4 36.07 -4.13 -6.29
N ARG A 5 36.52 -3.61 -5.14
CA ARG A 5 36.03 -3.99 -3.80
C ARG A 5 35.54 -2.76 -3.02
N VAL A 6 34.30 -2.81 -2.53
CA VAL A 6 33.63 -1.70 -1.82
C VAL A 6 34.38 -1.31 -0.53
N ASP A 7 35.03 -2.28 0.12
CA ASP A 7 35.86 -2.08 1.31
C ASP A 7 37.08 -1.17 1.06
N GLU A 8 37.68 -1.20 -0.13
CA GLU A 8 38.86 -0.36 -0.40
C GLU A 8 38.43 1.10 -0.60
N VAL A 9 37.33 1.31 -1.33
CA VAL A 9 36.69 2.62 -1.53
C VAL A 9 36.40 3.27 -0.17
N LEU A 10 35.83 2.54 0.78
CA LEU A 10 35.56 3.05 2.13
C LEU A 10 36.83 3.43 2.91
N PHE A 11 37.91 2.65 2.80
CA PHE A 11 39.20 2.95 3.45
C PHE A 11 40.02 4.06 2.77
N HIS A 12 39.65 4.46 1.54
CA HIS A 12 40.35 5.50 0.76
C HIS A 12 39.59 6.83 0.72
N ASP A 13 38.29 6.80 0.42
CA ASP A 13 37.50 8.01 0.14
C ASP A 13 36.88 8.60 1.42
N PHE A 14 36.65 7.76 2.44
CA PHE A 14 35.93 8.14 3.67
C PHE A 14 36.80 8.02 4.94
N ASN A 15 38.08 7.67 4.82
CA ASN A 15 39.06 7.59 5.93
C ASN A 15 38.68 6.71 7.14
N PHE A 16 37.71 5.80 7.01
CA PHE A 16 37.28 4.94 8.12
C PHE A 16 38.43 4.13 8.74
N SER A 17 38.43 4.01 10.07
CA SER A 17 39.47 3.26 10.80
C SER A 17 39.27 1.74 10.73
N THR A 18 38.02 1.31 10.65
CA THR A 18 37.57 -0.08 10.70
C THR A 18 36.36 -0.28 9.79
N VAL A 19 36.21 -1.49 9.24
CA VAL A 19 35.10 -1.86 8.36
C VAL A 19 34.54 -3.24 8.73
N CYS A 20 33.23 -3.43 8.62
CA CYS A 20 32.56 -4.73 8.78
C CYS A 20 31.73 -5.07 7.53
N LYS A 21 31.56 -6.36 7.22
CA LYS A 21 30.64 -6.87 6.18
C LYS A 21 29.50 -7.66 6.80
N ARG A 22 28.25 -7.25 6.57
CA ARG A 22 27.04 -7.96 7.00
C ARG A 22 25.99 -7.95 5.90
N LEU A 23 25.22 -9.04 5.79
CA LEU A 23 24.06 -9.10 4.92
C LEU A 23 22.96 -8.20 5.47
N CYS A 24 22.27 -7.46 4.60
CA CYS A 24 21.09 -6.66 4.99
C CYS A 24 20.04 -7.48 5.75
N GLN A 25 19.84 -8.75 5.38
CA GLN A 25 18.90 -9.62 6.08
C GLN A 25 19.34 -9.99 7.50
N CYS A 26 20.65 -10.10 7.77
CA CYS A 26 21.14 -10.29 9.14
C CYS A 26 20.88 -9.04 10.01
N CYS A 27 21.04 -7.85 9.44
CA CYS A 27 20.71 -6.59 10.13
C CYS A 27 19.20 -6.51 10.43
N SER A 28 18.35 -6.88 9.47
CA SER A 28 16.90 -7.01 9.67
C SER A 28 16.54 -8.01 10.77
N ALA A 29 17.14 -9.21 10.75
CA ALA A 29 16.94 -10.22 11.79
C ALA A 29 17.32 -9.70 13.19
N PHE A 30 18.44 -8.99 13.29
CA PHE A 30 18.88 -8.38 14.54
C PHE A 30 17.85 -7.36 15.09
N HIS A 31 17.32 -6.48 14.24
CA HIS A 31 16.28 -5.53 14.63
C HIS A 31 15.01 -6.23 15.13
N TYR A 32 14.54 -7.23 14.37
CA TYR A 32 13.38 -8.04 14.73
C TYR A 32 13.55 -8.72 16.10
N LEU A 33 14.71 -9.34 16.34
CA LEU A 33 15.04 -9.97 17.62
C LEU A 33 15.19 -8.97 18.77
N ASN A 34 15.44 -7.69 18.50
CA ASN A 34 15.41 -6.63 19.52
C ASN A 34 13.98 -6.18 19.81
N LEU A 35 13.14 -5.99 18.79
CA LEU A 35 11.72 -5.65 18.96
C LEU A 35 10.99 -6.70 19.83
N LEU A 36 11.25 -8.00 19.62
CA LEU A 36 10.74 -9.07 20.48
C LEU A 36 11.15 -8.90 21.96
N LYS A 37 12.41 -8.52 22.24
CA LYS A 37 12.90 -8.29 23.62
C LYS A 37 12.36 -7.01 24.23
N GLU A 38 12.13 -5.97 23.43
CA GLU A 38 11.59 -4.71 23.94
C GLU A 38 10.14 -4.88 24.36
N CYS A 39 9.32 -5.60 23.59
CA CYS A 39 7.93 -5.87 24.00
C CYS A 39 7.85 -6.64 25.33
N LYS A 40 8.72 -7.63 25.59
CA LYS A 40 8.81 -8.29 26.92
C LYS A 40 9.12 -7.29 28.06
N LYS A 41 10.01 -6.31 27.83
CA LYS A 41 10.30 -5.28 28.85
C LYS A 41 9.11 -4.36 29.16
N TRP A 42 8.18 -4.17 28.24
CA TRP A 42 6.96 -3.39 28.49
C TRP A 42 5.94 -4.18 29.31
N GLU A 43 5.96 -5.52 29.23
CA GLU A 43 5.14 -6.41 30.05
C GLU A 43 5.71 -6.60 31.47
N GLU A 44 7.04 -6.54 31.62
CA GLU A 44 7.74 -6.68 32.91
C GLU A 44 7.74 -5.40 33.78
N GLN A 45 7.29 -4.24 33.27
CA GLN A 45 7.16 -3.06 34.12
C GLN A 45 5.97 -3.24 35.09
N PRO A 46 6.19 -3.15 36.42
CA PRO A 46 5.07 -3.10 37.34
C PRO A 46 4.27 -1.83 37.03
N LEU A 47 2.99 -2.02 36.70
CA LEU A 47 2.02 -0.93 36.68
C LEU A 47 2.20 -0.10 37.95
N LEU A 48 2.49 1.19 37.79
CA LEU A 48 2.59 2.15 38.89
C LEU A 48 1.22 2.27 39.55
N GLN A 49 0.97 1.39 40.51
CA GLN A 49 -0.07 1.54 41.52
C GLN A 49 0.42 2.62 42.49
N GLU A 50 0.30 3.89 42.09
CA GLU A 50 0.37 4.98 43.06
C GLU A 50 -0.81 4.88 44.04
N GLU A 51 -0.47 4.99 45.32
CA GLU A 51 -1.37 4.83 46.45
C GLU A 51 -2.36 6.01 46.54
N VAL A 52 -3.58 5.85 46.03
CA VAL A 52 -4.75 6.64 46.48
C VAL A 52 -6.00 5.75 46.56
N GLU A 53 -6.03 4.82 47.51
CA GLU A 53 -7.30 4.27 48.01
C GLU A 53 -7.92 5.28 48.99
N ASP A 54 -8.66 6.26 48.46
CA ASP A 54 -9.83 6.91 49.08
C ASP A 54 -10.20 8.20 48.32
N GLU A 55 -10.87 8.08 47.17
CA GLU A 55 -11.98 8.97 46.77
C GLU A 55 -12.66 8.54 45.45
N MET A 56 -13.97 8.86 45.34
CA MET A 56 -14.81 8.82 44.12
C MET A 56 -15.06 7.45 43.43
N LYS A 57 -16.14 6.78 43.88
CA LYS A 57 -16.81 5.70 43.12
C LYS A 57 -17.28 6.13 41.71
N ASP A 58 -17.55 7.42 41.51
CA ASP A 58 -18.00 7.99 40.22
C ASP A 58 -16.90 8.04 39.15
N VAL A 59 -15.62 7.87 39.52
CA VAL A 59 -14.54 7.69 38.54
C VAL A 59 -14.61 6.28 37.95
N LYS A 60 -15.19 5.31 38.66
CA LYS A 60 -15.18 3.90 38.25
C LYS A 60 -15.94 3.64 36.95
N GLU A 61 -17.16 4.16 36.77
CA GLU A 61 -17.90 3.95 35.51
C GLU A 61 -17.22 4.62 34.30
N LYS A 62 -16.61 5.80 34.50
CA LYS A 62 -15.83 6.47 33.44
C LYS A 62 -14.50 5.76 33.15
N LYS A 63 -13.88 5.18 34.19
CA LYS A 63 -12.69 4.36 34.08
C LYS A 63 -13.01 3.06 33.35
N ASP A 64 -14.08 2.36 33.72
CA ASP A 64 -14.52 1.12 33.07
C ASP A 64 -14.89 1.38 31.58
N MET A 65 -15.57 2.50 31.26
CA MET A 65 -15.83 2.91 29.86
C MET A 65 -14.55 3.27 29.09
N LEU A 66 -13.62 4.00 29.71
CA LEU A 66 -12.34 4.37 29.08
C LEU A 66 -11.43 3.15 28.94
N GLU A 67 -11.46 2.22 29.90
CA GLU A 67 -10.77 0.94 29.86
C GLU A 67 -11.36 0.04 28.78
N ASP A 68 -12.68 -0.01 28.57
CA ASP A 68 -13.26 -0.74 27.43
C ASP A 68 -12.98 -0.05 26.08
N GLU A 69 -12.89 1.28 26.02
CA GLU A 69 -12.47 1.98 24.80
C GLU A 69 -10.96 1.75 24.51
N ILE A 70 -10.12 1.77 25.55
CA ILE A 70 -8.70 1.42 25.49
C ILE A 70 -8.54 -0.07 25.16
N ARG A 71 -9.38 -0.98 25.67
CA ARG A 71 -9.35 -2.43 25.41
C ARG A 71 -9.88 -2.76 24.02
N SER A 72 -10.81 -1.98 23.50
CA SER A 72 -11.25 -2.04 22.10
C SER A 72 -10.11 -1.60 21.17
N LYS A 73 -9.46 -0.46 21.43
CA LYS A 73 -8.29 0.02 20.68
C LYS A 73 -7.08 -0.93 20.82
N ASN A 74 -6.83 -1.42 22.03
CA ASN A 74 -5.78 -2.37 22.35
C ASN A 74 -6.13 -3.79 21.93
N SER A 75 -7.34 -4.18 21.55
CA SER A 75 -7.61 -5.55 21.04
C SER A 75 -6.71 -5.92 19.85
N LYS A 76 -6.33 -4.91 19.05
CA LYS A 76 -5.34 -5.00 17.96
C LYS A 76 -3.88 -5.13 18.46
N ALA A 77 -3.56 -4.62 19.66
CA ALA A 77 -2.23 -4.68 20.29
C ALA A 77 -2.05 -5.86 21.26
N THR A 78 -3.11 -6.27 21.96
CA THR A 78 -3.18 -7.46 22.84
C THR A 78 -3.14 -8.75 22.02
N SER A 79 -3.57 -8.69 20.77
CA SER A 79 -3.26 -9.75 19.81
C SER A 79 -1.74 -9.87 19.64
N LEU A 80 -1.03 -8.75 19.44
CA LEU A 80 0.43 -8.73 19.24
C LEU A 80 1.25 -9.28 20.42
N THR A 81 0.83 -9.04 21.66
CA THR A 81 1.62 -9.37 22.85
C THR A 81 1.71 -10.86 23.15
N THR A 82 0.64 -11.64 22.94
CA THR A 82 0.69 -13.12 23.09
C THR A 82 1.53 -13.81 21.99
N TRP A 83 2.19 -13.05 21.10
CA TRP A 83 3.00 -13.59 20.01
C TRP A 83 4.50 -13.53 20.26
N MET A 84 4.96 -12.77 21.25
CA MET A 84 6.38 -12.37 21.37
C MET A 84 7.16 -13.20 22.40
N ASP A 85 6.59 -14.33 22.83
CA ASP A 85 7.16 -15.19 23.85
C ASP A 85 8.28 -16.13 23.36
N ASP A 86 8.71 -15.97 22.12
CA ASP A 86 9.68 -16.84 21.48
C ASP A 86 11.12 -16.56 21.99
N GLU A 87 11.61 -17.41 22.90
CA GLU A 87 13.05 -17.50 23.21
C GLU A 87 13.85 -18.05 22.01
N THR A 88 13.17 -18.62 21.01
CA THR A 88 13.85 -19.09 19.81
C THR A 88 14.37 -17.88 19.03
N LYS A 89 15.70 -17.69 19.10
CA LYS A 89 16.45 -16.64 18.40
C LYS A 89 16.47 -16.82 16.88
N CYS A 90 15.44 -17.42 16.29
CA CYS A 90 15.37 -17.84 14.90
C CYS A 90 14.35 -16.99 14.16
N CYS A 91 14.70 -16.49 12.97
CA CYS A 91 13.71 -15.93 12.07
C CYS A 91 14.12 -16.11 10.61
N CYS A 92 13.12 -16.25 9.73
CA CYS A 92 13.30 -16.35 8.29
C CYS A 92 13.02 -14.99 7.65
N ILE A 93 14.07 -14.29 7.23
CA ILE A 93 13.93 -12.98 6.58
C ILE A 93 13.66 -13.18 5.09
N VAL A 94 12.61 -12.54 4.60
CA VAL A 94 12.17 -12.57 3.21
C VAL A 94 12.25 -11.15 2.66
N ASP A 95 13.37 -10.85 2.04
CA ASP A 95 13.75 -9.52 1.59
C ASP A 95 13.47 -9.34 0.10
N CYS A 96 12.37 -8.65 -0.23
CA CYS A 96 11.88 -8.49 -1.60
C CYS A 96 12.32 -7.13 -2.17
N GLY A 97 13.61 -7.07 -2.55
CA GLY A 97 14.27 -5.86 -3.02
C GLY A 97 13.92 -5.43 -4.46
N PHE A 98 14.62 -4.40 -4.93
CA PHE A 98 14.44 -3.86 -6.27
C PHE A 98 14.87 -4.84 -7.37
N SER A 99 16.04 -5.46 -7.25
CA SER A 99 16.59 -6.34 -8.31
C SER A 99 16.32 -7.83 -8.06
N PHE A 100 16.28 -8.25 -6.80
CA PHE A 100 16.28 -9.65 -6.38
C PHE A 100 15.47 -9.80 -5.08
N THR A 101 14.93 -11.00 -4.87
CA THR A 101 14.30 -11.40 -3.61
C THR A 101 15.16 -12.45 -2.94
N HIS A 102 15.48 -12.23 -1.65
CA HIS A 102 16.31 -13.14 -0.87
C HIS A 102 15.50 -13.75 0.28
N VAL A 103 15.59 -15.06 0.44
CA VAL A 103 15.11 -15.76 1.63
C VAL A 103 16.34 -16.18 2.43
N VAL A 104 16.47 -15.64 3.64
CA VAL A 104 17.62 -15.85 4.53
C VAL A 104 17.11 -16.33 5.89
N PRO A 105 17.16 -17.64 6.17
CA PRO A 105 16.91 -18.15 7.51
C PRO A 105 18.09 -17.76 8.41
N THR A 106 17.79 -17.31 9.63
CA THR A 106 18.79 -16.83 10.58
C THR A 106 18.61 -17.48 11.96
N PHE A 107 19.71 -17.60 12.68
CA PHE A 107 19.79 -18.01 14.07
C PHE A 107 20.72 -17.04 14.81
N ASP A 108 20.23 -16.40 15.87
CA ASP A 108 20.92 -15.33 16.63
C ASP A 108 21.46 -14.22 15.71
N ALA A 109 20.62 -13.77 14.77
CA ALA A 109 20.94 -12.84 13.67
C ALA A 109 22.10 -13.26 12.74
N ARG A 110 22.52 -14.53 12.77
CA ARG A 110 23.52 -15.10 11.84
C ARG A 110 22.82 -15.96 10.78
N ALA A 111 23.14 -15.73 9.50
CA ALA A 111 22.50 -16.45 8.39
C ALA A 111 22.89 -17.93 8.31
N VAL A 112 21.89 -18.81 8.25
CA VAL A 112 22.04 -20.26 8.07
C VAL A 112 22.29 -20.55 6.59
N GLN A 113 23.57 -20.60 6.20
CA GLN A 113 24.03 -20.63 4.79
C GLN A 113 23.34 -21.70 3.93
N LYS A 114 23.09 -22.91 4.46
CA LYS A 114 22.39 -24.01 3.75
C LYS A 114 20.99 -23.62 3.26
N GLY A 115 20.30 -22.77 4.02
CA GLY A 115 18.92 -22.36 3.76
C GLY A 115 18.80 -21.10 2.88
N ILE A 116 19.88 -20.36 2.64
CA ILE A 116 19.82 -19.14 1.82
C ILE A 116 19.28 -19.47 0.42
N ARG A 117 18.29 -18.71 -0.03
CA ARG A 117 17.78 -18.76 -1.41
C ARG A 117 17.71 -17.36 -1.99
N ARG A 118 17.98 -17.26 -3.28
CA ARG A 118 17.87 -16.02 -4.06
C ARG A 118 16.99 -16.29 -5.28
N ILE A 119 15.97 -15.48 -5.44
CA ILE A 119 15.10 -15.46 -6.60
C ILE A 119 15.52 -14.28 -7.46
N ASN A 120 15.72 -14.48 -8.76
CA ASN A 120 16.08 -13.42 -9.70
C ASN A 120 14.85 -12.61 -10.17
N ILE A 121 13.95 -12.32 -9.23
CA ILE A 121 12.72 -11.55 -9.42
C ILE A 121 12.69 -10.49 -8.32
N GLY A 122 12.32 -9.27 -8.69
CA GLY A 122 12.22 -8.12 -7.80
C GLY A 122 11.51 -6.97 -8.54
N GLY A 123 11.30 -5.85 -7.85
CA GLY A 123 10.54 -4.70 -8.37
C GLY A 123 10.93 -4.23 -9.79
N LYS A 124 12.21 -4.34 -10.18
CA LYS A 124 12.71 -3.98 -11.52
C LYS A 124 12.08 -4.82 -12.64
N ILE A 125 11.91 -6.13 -12.44
CA ILE A 125 11.28 -7.00 -13.45
C ILE A 125 9.80 -6.65 -13.57
N LEU A 126 9.13 -6.37 -12.45
CA LEU A 126 7.73 -5.93 -12.44
C LEU A 126 7.56 -4.60 -13.20
N THR A 127 8.39 -3.59 -12.90
CA THR A 127 8.35 -2.31 -13.61
C THR A 127 8.68 -2.49 -15.10
N ASN A 128 9.66 -3.31 -15.48
CA ASN A 128 9.98 -3.56 -16.88
C ASN A 128 8.82 -4.23 -17.65
N LEU A 129 8.17 -5.22 -17.07
CA LEU A 129 7.04 -5.90 -17.70
C LEU A 129 5.80 -5.00 -17.78
N LEU A 130 5.57 -4.15 -16.77
CA LEU A 130 4.54 -3.14 -16.82
C LEU A 130 4.83 -2.10 -17.92
N LYS A 131 6.09 -1.68 -18.10
CA LYS A 131 6.52 -0.82 -19.21
C LYS A 131 6.22 -1.48 -20.55
N GLU A 132 6.54 -2.77 -20.73
CA GLU A 132 6.24 -3.52 -21.95
C GLU A 132 4.72 -3.61 -22.22
N GLN A 133 3.91 -3.93 -21.20
CA GLN A 133 2.45 -4.02 -21.36
C GLN A 133 1.81 -2.66 -21.70
N ILE A 134 2.20 -1.58 -21.02
CA ILE A 134 1.70 -0.22 -21.30
C ILE A 134 2.14 0.21 -22.70
N SER A 135 3.41 -0.01 -23.05
CA SER A 135 3.99 0.39 -24.35
C SER A 135 3.41 -0.36 -25.53
N TYR A 136 2.98 -1.61 -25.33
CA TYR A 136 2.29 -2.38 -26.35
C TYR A 136 0.82 -1.97 -26.53
N ARG A 137 0.14 -1.52 -25.47
CA ARG A 137 -1.31 -1.25 -25.46
C ARG A 137 -1.70 0.21 -25.69
N GLN A 138 -0.84 1.16 -25.31
CA GLN A 138 -1.16 2.58 -25.22
C GLN A 138 0.00 3.44 -25.75
N TRP A 139 0.84 3.95 -24.85
CA TRP A 139 1.92 4.89 -25.14
C TRP A 139 3.26 4.24 -24.85
N ASN A 140 4.25 4.43 -25.72
CA ASN A 140 5.60 3.92 -25.50
C ASN A 140 6.25 4.59 -24.28
N MET A 141 6.26 3.85 -23.16
CA MET A 141 6.84 4.25 -21.88
C MET A 141 8.14 3.47 -21.59
N MET A 142 8.81 2.94 -22.62
CA MET A 142 10.02 2.12 -22.46
C MET A 142 11.23 2.89 -21.92
N ASP A 143 11.25 4.21 -22.00
CA ASP A 143 12.31 5.05 -21.41
C ASP A 143 11.91 5.56 -20.00
N ASP A 144 10.63 5.85 -19.76
CA ASP A 144 10.08 6.42 -18.53
C ASP A 144 9.98 5.45 -17.35
N PHE A 145 11.14 4.98 -16.84
CA PHE A 145 11.19 4.07 -15.70
C PHE A 145 10.55 4.66 -14.43
N ALA A 146 10.77 5.94 -14.14
CA ALA A 146 10.29 6.57 -12.91
C ALA A 146 8.75 6.64 -12.87
N ILE A 147 8.12 7.10 -13.95
CA ILE A 147 6.66 7.21 -14.06
C ILE A 147 6.02 5.83 -13.90
N VAL A 148 6.47 4.82 -14.66
CA VAL A 148 5.89 3.47 -14.57
C VAL A 148 6.20 2.79 -13.23
N ASN A 149 7.26 3.18 -12.54
CA ASN A 149 7.49 2.73 -11.17
C ASN A 149 6.45 3.31 -10.18
N SER A 150 6.10 4.59 -10.29
CA SER A 150 4.99 5.19 -9.53
C SER A 150 3.65 4.58 -9.90
N VAL A 151 3.36 4.37 -11.20
CA VAL A 151 2.15 3.65 -11.65
C VAL A 151 2.04 2.28 -10.97
N LYS A 152 3.15 1.53 -10.90
CA LYS A 152 3.20 0.23 -10.21
C LYS A 152 2.93 0.38 -8.70
N GLU A 153 3.59 1.32 -8.02
CA GLU A 153 3.44 1.52 -6.58
C GLU A 153 2.04 2.03 -6.16
N ASP A 154 1.43 2.94 -6.93
CA ASP A 154 0.14 3.53 -6.61
C ASP A 154 -1.06 2.69 -7.10
N THR A 155 -0.88 1.85 -8.14
CA THR A 155 -1.99 1.07 -8.70
C THR A 155 -1.88 -0.44 -8.48
N CYS A 156 -0.72 -1.07 -8.47
CA CYS A 156 -0.66 -2.53 -8.42
C CYS A 156 -1.01 -3.09 -7.04
N PHE A 157 -1.57 -4.31 -7.02
CA PHE A 157 -1.93 -5.03 -5.80
C PHE A 157 -1.81 -6.54 -6.02
N ILE A 158 -1.69 -7.30 -4.94
CA ILE A 158 -1.65 -8.76 -4.95
C ILE A 158 -3.00 -9.28 -4.50
N SER A 159 -3.50 -10.30 -5.20
CA SER A 159 -4.70 -11.03 -4.79
C SER A 159 -4.39 -11.87 -3.56
N PRO A 160 -5.07 -11.66 -2.41
CA PRO A 160 -4.74 -12.36 -1.16
C PRO A 160 -4.81 -13.88 -1.33
N LYS A 161 -5.89 -14.41 -1.91
CA LYS A 161 -5.96 -15.83 -2.29
C LYS A 161 -5.60 -16.02 -3.75
N ARG A 162 -5.09 -17.22 -4.05
CA ARG A 162 -4.90 -17.69 -5.42
C ARG A 162 -6.22 -17.83 -6.19
N THR A 163 -7.31 -18.20 -5.52
CA THR A 163 -8.66 -18.25 -6.12
C THR A 163 -9.13 -16.88 -6.58
N ASP A 164 -8.83 -15.84 -5.81
CA ASP A 164 -9.26 -14.46 -6.10
C ASP A 164 -8.63 -13.97 -7.42
N PHE A 165 -7.41 -14.42 -7.76
CA PHE A 165 -6.77 -14.12 -9.05
C PHE A 165 -7.57 -14.68 -10.24
N ASP A 166 -7.99 -15.95 -10.16
CA ASP A 166 -8.81 -16.58 -11.20
C ASP A 166 -10.19 -15.91 -11.30
N GLU A 167 -10.79 -15.54 -10.16
CA GLU A 167 -12.04 -14.76 -10.11
C GLU A 167 -11.89 -13.37 -10.74
N PHE A 168 -10.81 -12.62 -10.45
CA PHE A 168 -10.53 -11.35 -11.10
C PHE A 168 -10.31 -11.51 -12.61
N MET A 169 -9.67 -12.58 -13.06
CA MET A 169 -9.51 -12.90 -14.49
C MET A 169 -10.83 -13.27 -15.17
N LEU A 170 -11.74 -13.96 -14.48
CA LEU A 170 -13.09 -14.24 -14.99
C LEU A 170 -13.93 -12.97 -15.06
N TYR A 171 -13.94 -12.16 -14.00
CA TYR A 171 -14.60 -10.85 -13.97
C TYR A 171 -14.05 -9.90 -15.06
N ALA A 172 -12.75 -9.94 -15.31
CA ALA A 172 -12.08 -9.18 -16.38
C ALA A 172 -12.58 -9.52 -17.80
N ARG A 173 -13.04 -10.76 -18.01
CA ARG A 173 -13.60 -11.26 -19.28
C ARG A 173 -15.10 -10.98 -19.41
N GLN A 174 -15.84 -11.04 -18.29
CA GLN A 174 -17.29 -10.88 -18.25
C GLN A 174 -17.74 -9.41 -18.23
N THR A 175 -16.93 -8.50 -17.70
CA THR A 175 -17.29 -7.08 -17.53
C THR A 175 -16.50 -6.17 -18.47
N LYS A 176 -17.19 -5.21 -19.10
CA LYS A 176 -16.60 -4.21 -20.00
C LYS A 176 -15.49 -3.41 -19.30
N LYS A 177 -14.38 -3.21 -20.01
CA LYS A 177 -13.25 -2.35 -19.60
C LYS A 177 -13.74 -0.92 -19.29
N GLY A 178 -13.20 -0.33 -18.22
CA GLY A 178 -13.64 0.96 -17.67
C GLY A 178 -14.81 0.88 -16.69
N LEU A 179 -15.46 -0.29 -16.53
CA LEU A 179 -16.52 -0.52 -15.53
C LEU A 179 -16.14 -1.54 -14.45
N ARG A 180 -14.94 -2.12 -14.51
CA ARG A 180 -14.47 -3.13 -13.54
C ARG A 180 -14.01 -2.44 -12.26
N SER A 181 -14.35 -3.01 -11.12
CA SER A 181 -13.97 -2.51 -9.79
C SER A 181 -12.48 -2.20 -9.61
N PHE A 182 -11.61 -2.92 -10.32
CA PHE A 182 -10.16 -2.72 -10.33
C PHE A 182 -9.61 -1.83 -11.46
N ASP A 183 -10.37 -1.38 -12.46
CA ASP A 183 -9.80 -0.50 -13.48
C ASP A 183 -9.43 0.87 -12.88
N ARG A 184 -8.27 1.44 -13.24
CA ARG A 184 -7.80 2.76 -12.75
C ARG A 184 -7.16 3.56 -13.87
N ASP A 185 -7.38 4.86 -13.86
CA ASP A 185 -6.72 5.80 -14.77
C ASP A 185 -5.59 6.48 -13.98
N PHE A 186 -4.36 6.38 -14.45
CA PHE A 186 -3.22 7.09 -13.86
C PHE A 186 -2.97 8.35 -14.69
N VAL A 187 -3.36 9.51 -14.17
CA VAL A 187 -3.10 10.82 -14.78
C VAL A 187 -1.60 11.10 -14.73
N LEU A 188 -1.00 11.39 -15.88
CA LEU A 188 0.43 11.67 -16.00
C LEU A 188 0.77 13.05 -15.41
N PRO A 189 1.96 13.21 -14.78
CA PRO A 189 2.45 14.51 -14.38
C PRO A 189 2.71 15.40 -15.61
N ASP A 190 2.26 16.65 -15.56
CA ASP A 190 2.50 17.65 -16.61
C ASP A 190 3.86 18.36 -16.47
N PHE A 191 4.54 18.19 -15.33
CA PHE A 191 5.80 18.85 -14.94
C PHE A 191 5.76 20.40 -14.92
N VAL A 192 4.57 21.00 -15.00
CA VAL A 192 4.34 22.45 -14.91
C VAL A 192 3.54 22.80 -13.65
N HIS A 193 2.53 21.99 -13.33
CA HIS A 193 1.63 22.14 -12.19
C HIS A 193 1.67 20.90 -11.26
N SER A 194 1.95 19.71 -11.80
CA SER A 194 2.15 18.48 -11.03
C SER A 194 3.43 17.74 -11.41
N PHE A 195 4.24 17.42 -10.39
CA PHE A 195 5.44 16.59 -10.51
C PHE A 195 5.20 15.11 -10.19
N GLN A 196 4.00 14.77 -9.74
CA GLN A 196 3.57 13.40 -9.45
C GLN A 196 2.30 13.07 -10.24
N GLY A 197 2.16 11.81 -10.66
CA GLY A 197 0.92 11.34 -11.24
C GLY A 197 -0.17 11.18 -10.19
N LYS A 198 -1.41 10.99 -10.64
CA LYS A 198 -2.57 10.83 -9.76
C LYS A 198 -3.42 9.65 -10.21
N VAL A 199 -3.77 8.77 -9.28
CA VAL A 199 -4.70 7.66 -9.54
C VAL A 199 -6.14 8.14 -9.44
N GLU A 200 -6.93 7.85 -10.47
CA GLU A 200 -8.37 8.08 -10.51
C GLU A 200 -9.15 6.81 -10.88
N LEU A 201 -10.47 6.84 -10.65
CA LEU A 201 -11.39 5.85 -11.21
C LEU A 201 -11.71 6.19 -12.67
N PRO A 202 -11.89 5.22 -13.57
CA PRO A 202 -12.25 5.49 -14.96
C PRO A 202 -13.55 6.28 -15.08
N ALA A 203 -13.64 7.15 -16.09
CA ALA A 203 -14.79 8.05 -16.26
C ALA A 203 -16.15 7.34 -16.29
N LEU A 204 -16.24 6.14 -16.88
CA LEU A 204 -17.45 5.32 -16.88
C LEU A 204 -17.81 4.82 -15.47
N LEU A 205 -16.82 4.35 -14.70
CA LEU A 205 -17.01 3.89 -13.33
C LEU A 205 -17.38 5.05 -12.39
N ARG A 206 -16.78 6.24 -12.56
CA ARG A 206 -17.17 7.47 -11.83
C ARG A 206 -18.64 7.80 -12.04
N ARG A 207 -19.06 7.94 -13.30
CA ARG A 207 -20.47 8.23 -13.68
C ARG A 207 -21.44 7.18 -13.12
N LYS A 208 -21.08 5.89 -13.16
CA LYS A 208 -21.88 4.81 -12.58
C LYS A 208 -22.03 4.96 -11.06
N MET A 209 -20.92 5.17 -10.33
CA MET A 209 -20.96 5.34 -8.87
C MET A 209 -21.77 6.58 -8.46
N GLU A 210 -21.59 7.71 -9.13
CA GLU A 210 -22.39 8.92 -8.90
C GLU A 210 -23.89 8.68 -9.16
N TRP A 211 -24.23 7.97 -10.24
CA TRP A 211 -25.63 7.64 -10.53
C TRP A 211 -26.22 6.74 -9.45
N GLU A 212 -25.52 5.69 -9.02
CA GLU A 212 -25.95 4.81 -7.94
C GLU A 212 -26.14 5.57 -6.62
N GLU A 213 -25.21 6.48 -6.28
CA GLU A 213 -25.30 7.31 -5.09
C GLU A 213 -26.52 8.26 -5.13
N ARG A 214 -26.78 8.91 -6.27
CA ARG A 214 -28.00 9.71 -6.48
C ARG A 214 -29.27 8.87 -6.32
N GLN A 215 -29.28 7.59 -6.73
CA GLN A 215 -30.43 6.71 -6.48
C GLN A 215 -30.57 6.35 -4.99
N ARG A 216 -29.47 6.06 -4.28
CA ARG A 216 -29.50 5.84 -2.81
C ARG A 216 -30.01 7.06 -2.07
N GLU A 217 -29.58 8.27 -2.46
CA GLU A 217 -30.01 9.50 -1.82
C GLU A 217 -31.49 9.82 -2.09
N LYS A 218 -31.99 9.55 -3.29
CA LYS A 218 -33.43 9.63 -3.61
C LYS A 218 -34.25 8.69 -2.73
N LYS A 219 -33.86 7.42 -2.64
CA LYS A 219 -34.54 6.43 -1.77
C LYS A 219 -34.55 6.89 -0.31
N ARG A 220 -33.41 7.36 0.23
CA ARG A 220 -33.33 7.90 1.58
C ARG A 220 -34.26 9.09 1.79
N LYS A 221 -34.34 10.03 0.82
CA LYS A 221 -35.26 11.18 0.88
C LYS A 221 -36.73 10.74 0.84
N GLU A 222 -37.08 9.77 0.01
CA GLU A 222 -38.43 9.18 -0.05
C GLU A 222 -38.81 8.45 1.25
N GLU A 223 -37.87 7.73 1.87
CA GLU A 223 -38.04 7.08 3.17
C GLU A 223 -38.19 8.11 4.31
N GLU A 224 -37.35 9.14 4.36
CA GLU A 224 -37.47 10.25 5.31
C GLU A 224 -38.79 11.03 5.14
N GLU A 225 -39.28 11.20 3.91
CA GLU A 225 -40.55 11.87 3.64
C GLU A 225 -41.76 11.00 4.03
N LYS A 226 -41.68 9.67 3.82
CA LYS A 226 -42.67 8.71 4.35
C LYS A 226 -42.68 8.72 5.89
N GLN A 227 -41.52 8.76 6.53
CA GLN A 227 -41.38 8.81 7.99
C GLN A 227 -41.94 10.13 8.58
N LYS A 228 -41.75 11.25 7.88
CA LYS A 228 -42.34 12.55 8.27
C LYS A 228 -43.86 12.53 8.11
N LYS A 229 -44.39 12.02 6.98
CA LYS A 229 -45.84 11.87 6.77
C LYS A 229 -46.49 10.94 7.81
N ALA A 230 -45.79 9.89 8.26
CA ALA A 230 -46.26 9.04 9.35
C ALA A 230 -46.33 9.79 10.70
N THR A 231 -45.30 10.58 11.05
CA THR A 231 -45.26 11.32 12.33
C THR A 231 -46.10 12.61 12.34
N GLU A 232 -46.45 13.16 11.16
CA GLU A 232 -47.47 14.21 11.02
C GLU A 232 -48.89 13.64 11.09
N GLY A 233 -49.11 12.40 10.61
CA GLY A 233 -50.40 11.69 10.69
C GLY A 233 -50.87 11.42 12.12
N GLU A 234 -49.95 11.14 13.06
CA GLU A 234 -50.29 10.91 14.48
C GLU A 234 -50.70 12.19 15.24
N LYS A 235 -50.50 13.40 14.68
CA LYS A 235 -50.95 14.66 15.30
C LYS A 235 -52.33 15.14 14.82
N GLY A 236 -53.03 14.34 14.02
CA GLY A 236 -54.33 14.70 13.42
C GLY A 236 -55.51 13.80 13.80
N ALA A 237 -55.35 12.84 14.72
CA ALA A 237 -56.29 11.72 14.91
C ALA A 237 -56.92 11.63 16.32
N ASP A 238 -57.33 12.76 16.92
CA ASP A 238 -58.28 12.76 18.04
C ASP A 238 -59.72 12.91 17.51
N THR A 239 -60.36 11.79 17.15
CA THR A 239 -61.84 11.60 17.26
C THR A 239 -62.28 10.16 16.98
N SER A 240 -62.79 9.49 18.02
CA SER A 240 -63.84 8.46 18.00
C SER A 240 -63.87 7.36 16.90
N GLY A 241 -63.33 6.17 17.25
CA GLY A 241 -64.14 4.95 17.47
C GLY A 241 -64.49 3.99 16.31
N THR A 242 -64.05 2.72 16.45
CA THR A 242 -64.84 1.44 16.30
C THR A 242 -65.68 1.20 15.04
N ILE A 243 -65.63 0.08 14.27
CA ILE A 243 -65.19 -1.35 14.42
C ILE A 243 -64.85 -1.84 12.97
N ALA A 244 -64.01 -2.82 12.62
CA ALA A 244 -62.80 -3.54 13.09
C ALA A 244 -62.40 -4.52 11.94
N GLU A 245 -61.37 -5.38 12.05
CA GLU A 245 -61.36 -6.75 11.44
C GLU A 245 -60.11 -7.60 11.77
N ASP A 246 -60.23 -8.92 11.56
CA ASP A 246 -59.33 -9.98 12.00
C ASP A 246 -58.15 -10.31 11.05
N ASN A 247 -57.27 -11.20 11.55
CA ASN A 247 -56.40 -12.14 10.83
C ASN A 247 -54.98 -11.71 10.37
N ILE A 248 -54.03 -12.32 11.09
CA ILE A 248 -52.66 -12.73 10.70
C ILE A 248 -52.69 -14.28 10.74
N PRO A 249 -51.83 -15.10 10.05
CA PRO A 249 -50.78 -14.84 9.05
C PRO A 249 -50.93 -15.67 7.73
N ALA A 250 -49.99 -15.55 6.77
CA ALA A 250 -49.06 -16.65 6.40
C ALA A 250 -48.27 -16.46 5.07
N THR A 251 -46.95 -16.27 5.21
CA THR A 251 -45.84 -16.92 4.49
C THR A 251 -45.77 -17.06 2.95
N SER A 252 -44.57 -16.72 2.43
CA SER A 252 -43.91 -17.20 1.20
C SER A 252 -44.52 -16.76 -0.15
N LYS A 253 -43.75 -16.28 -1.13
CA LYS A 253 -42.42 -16.76 -1.55
C LYS A 253 -41.47 -15.65 -2.01
N GLU A 254 -40.20 -15.82 -1.66
CA GLU A 254 -39.06 -15.24 -2.38
C GLU A 254 -38.75 -16.13 -3.59
N GLU A 255 -38.90 -15.61 -4.82
CA GLU A 255 -38.38 -16.18 -6.07
C GLU A 255 -38.81 -15.21 -7.19
N ASP A 256 -37.90 -14.35 -7.68
CA ASP A 256 -37.95 -13.63 -9.00
C ASP A 256 -36.93 -12.47 -9.15
N ALA A 257 -36.16 -12.13 -8.10
CA ALA A 257 -35.26 -10.96 -8.12
C ALA A 257 -33.98 -11.10 -8.98
N GLU A 258 -33.66 -12.29 -9.51
CA GLU A 258 -32.34 -12.59 -10.08
C GLU A 258 -32.32 -12.73 -11.62
N LYS A 259 -33.48 -12.80 -12.30
CA LYS A 259 -33.53 -12.82 -13.79
C LYS A 259 -33.56 -11.43 -14.43
N ASN A 260 -34.02 -10.40 -13.72
CA ASN A 260 -34.19 -9.04 -14.27
C ASN A 260 -32.90 -8.19 -14.31
N LYS A 261 -31.73 -8.74 -13.95
CA LYS A 261 -30.44 -8.00 -14.01
C LYS A 261 -29.69 -8.14 -15.33
N THR A 262 -29.97 -9.18 -16.12
CA THR A 262 -29.31 -9.41 -17.42
C THR A 262 -30.08 -8.76 -18.58
N GLU A 263 -31.42 -8.80 -18.58
CA GLU A 263 -32.24 -8.21 -19.65
C GLU A 263 -32.26 -6.66 -19.66
N ALA A 264 -31.78 -6.03 -18.59
CA ALA A 264 -31.62 -4.57 -18.53
C ALA A 264 -30.33 -4.09 -19.22
N ALA A 265 -29.35 -4.97 -19.46
CA ALA A 265 -28.09 -4.60 -20.13
C ALA A 265 -28.24 -4.53 -21.66
N GLU A 266 -29.09 -5.37 -22.25
CA GLU A 266 -29.31 -5.43 -23.72
C GLU A 266 -30.21 -4.31 -24.27
N LYS A 267 -30.83 -3.48 -23.41
CA LYS A 267 -31.77 -2.41 -23.85
C LYS A 267 -31.16 -1.02 -23.96
N ASP A 268 -29.98 -0.78 -23.39
CA ASP A 268 -29.25 0.48 -23.55
C ASP A 268 -28.23 0.47 -24.70
N GLU A 269 -28.04 -0.67 -25.40
CA GLU A 269 -27.13 -0.76 -26.56
C GLU A 269 -27.57 0.08 -27.78
N ASN A 270 -28.82 0.56 -27.81
CA ASN A 270 -29.40 1.29 -28.94
C ASN A 270 -29.37 2.82 -28.79
N TYR A 271 -28.56 3.37 -27.86
CA TYR A 271 -28.39 4.81 -27.70
C TYR A 271 -27.01 5.34 -28.14
N ASP A 272 -25.97 4.50 -28.16
CA ASP A 272 -24.61 4.90 -28.57
C ASP A 272 -24.41 4.91 -30.10
N GLU A 273 -25.14 4.09 -30.88
CA GLU A 273 -24.96 4.00 -32.34
C GLU A 273 -25.52 5.20 -33.12
N LYS A 274 -26.16 6.17 -32.44
CA LYS A 274 -26.73 7.38 -33.03
C LYS A 274 -25.90 8.65 -32.82
N CYS A 275 -24.75 8.55 -32.13
CA CYS A 275 -23.90 9.69 -31.79
C CYS A 275 -22.77 9.96 -32.82
N ASP A 276 -22.33 8.95 -33.57
CA ASP A 276 -21.23 9.06 -34.54
C ASP A 276 -21.68 9.13 -36.01
N ALA A 277 -22.99 9.13 -36.28
CA ALA A 277 -23.58 9.13 -37.63
C ALA A 277 -24.28 10.44 -38.03
N SER A 278 -23.82 11.59 -37.53
CA SER A 278 -24.24 12.91 -38.03
C SER A 278 -23.19 14.01 -37.78
N LYS A 279 -22.02 13.88 -38.43
CA LYS A 279 -21.07 14.98 -38.63
C LYS A 279 -20.82 15.17 -40.12
N ASN A 280 -21.64 16.01 -40.72
CA ASN A 280 -21.42 16.78 -41.95
C ASN A 280 -22.64 17.66 -42.19
N ASP A 281 -22.86 18.61 -41.27
CA ASP A 281 -23.66 19.80 -41.51
C ASP A 281 -22.91 20.95 -40.82
N ASP A 282 -21.96 21.53 -41.54
CA ASP A 282 -21.32 22.79 -41.14
C ASP A 282 -22.39 23.89 -41.20
N HIS A 283 -22.95 24.23 -40.05
CA HIS A 283 -23.56 25.53 -39.85
C HIS A 283 -22.61 26.42 -39.07
N ASP A 284 -22.10 27.43 -39.78
CA ASP A 284 -21.45 28.60 -39.21
C ASP A 284 -22.41 29.27 -38.21
N ASP A 285 -22.35 28.86 -36.94
CA ASP A 285 -22.79 29.71 -35.83
C ASP A 285 -21.84 30.91 -35.77
N LYS A 286 -22.13 31.89 -36.61
CA LYS A 286 -21.61 33.23 -36.49
C LYS A 286 -22.11 33.77 -35.16
N ASP A 287 -21.19 33.96 -34.22
CA ASP A 287 -21.39 34.80 -33.04
C ASP A 287 -21.74 36.23 -33.51
N ASN A 288 -23.03 36.45 -33.77
CA ASN A 288 -23.61 37.77 -33.87
C ASN A 288 -23.56 38.39 -32.47
N ASN A 289 -22.51 39.16 -32.22
CA ASN A 289 -22.51 40.20 -31.19
C ASN A 289 -23.60 41.23 -31.55
N ASN A 290 -24.85 40.94 -31.18
CA ASN A 290 -26.00 41.84 -31.21
C ASN A 290 -26.81 41.65 -29.91
N ASP A 291 -26.18 41.90 -28.77
CA ASP A 291 -26.90 42.40 -27.60
C ASP A 291 -26.88 43.95 -27.69
N ASP A 292 -27.62 44.48 -28.67
CA ASP A 292 -28.02 45.89 -28.67
C ASP A 292 -29.13 46.04 -27.62
N ASP A 293 -28.83 46.65 -26.47
CA ASP A 293 -29.83 47.41 -25.72
C ASP A 293 -29.27 48.80 -25.42
N ASP A 294 -29.84 49.78 -26.12
CA ASP A 294 -29.38 51.17 -26.16
C ASP A 294 -30.04 51.96 -25.02
N GLY A 295 -29.23 52.35 -24.05
CA GLY A 295 -29.69 52.86 -22.76
C GLY A 295 -29.01 54.18 -22.38
N SER A 296 -29.35 55.25 -23.09
CA SER A 296 -28.86 56.61 -22.83
C SER A 296 -28.99 57.03 -21.37
N GLU A 297 -27.90 57.55 -20.78
CA GLU A 297 -27.95 58.29 -19.53
C GLU A 297 -28.74 59.60 -19.73
N SER A 298 -30.03 59.55 -19.40
CA SER A 298 -30.84 60.73 -19.14
C SER A 298 -30.96 60.93 -17.62
N ASP A 299 -30.05 61.74 -17.07
CA ASP A 299 -30.22 62.34 -15.75
C ASP A 299 -31.47 63.23 -15.76
N ASP A 300 -32.58 62.71 -15.21
CA ASP A 300 -33.61 63.49 -14.50
C ASP A 300 -34.70 62.55 -13.98
N ASN A 301 -34.62 62.16 -12.70
CA ASN A 301 -35.64 62.47 -11.69
C ASN A 301 -35.24 61.93 -10.31
N SER A 302 -35.74 62.61 -9.27
CA SER A 302 -35.51 62.29 -7.86
C SER A 302 -36.29 61.05 -7.42
N ASP A 303 -35.59 60.04 -6.92
CA ASP A 303 -36.20 58.99 -6.07
C ASP A 303 -35.25 58.62 -4.93
N GLU A 304 -35.72 58.76 -3.69
CA GLU A 304 -35.08 58.18 -2.50
C GLU A 304 -35.28 56.65 -2.51
N GLU A 305 -34.55 55.96 -3.40
CA GLU A 305 -34.51 54.50 -3.39
C GLU A 305 -34.05 53.99 -2.01
N ASP A 306 -34.98 53.34 -1.32
CA ASP A 306 -34.87 52.77 0.02
C ASP A 306 -33.56 51.98 0.20
N GLU A 307 -32.82 52.24 1.29
CA GLU A 307 -31.46 51.73 1.50
C GLU A 307 -31.41 50.19 1.46
N LYS A 308 -32.50 49.54 1.90
CA LYS A 308 -32.71 48.09 1.83
C LYS A 308 -32.77 47.58 0.39
N THR A 309 -33.44 48.29 -0.50
CA THR A 309 -33.61 47.90 -1.92
C THR A 309 -32.27 47.97 -2.65
N LYS A 310 -31.48 49.02 -2.38
CA LYS A 310 -30.09 49.12 -2.86
C LYS A 310 -29.20 48.00 -2.31
N GLN A 311 -29.31 47.66 -1.02
CA GLN A 311 -28.58 46.50 -0.46
C GLN A 311 -29.01 45.17 -1.09
N GLN A 312 -30.28 44.99 -1.42
CA GLN A 312 -30.79 43.76 -2.03
C GLN A 312 -30.33 43.60 -3.48
N LYS A 313 -30.47 44.64 -4.32
CA LYS A 313 -29.88 44.67 -5.68
C LYS A 313 -28.37 44.38 -5.65
N LYS A 314 -27.63 44.94 -4.68
CA LYS A 314 -26.19 44.71 -4.51
C LYS A 314 -25.86 43.27 -4.11
N LYS A 315 -26.68 42.61 -3.29
CA LYS A 315 -26.55 41.17 -2.97
C LYS A 315 -26.82 40.28 -4.18
N GLU A 316 -27.84 40.58 -4.99
CA GLU A 316 -28.17 39.79 -6.18
C GLU A 316 -27.07 39.90 -7.25
N ASN A 317 -26.54 41.11 -7.50
CA ASN A 317 -25.40 41.29 -8.40
C ASN A 317 -24.14 40.57 -7.92
N LEU A 318 -23.85 40.60 -6.60
CA LEU A 318 -22.73 39.85 -6.03
C LEU A 318 -22.91 38.33 -6.21
N LEU A 319 -24.13 37.82 -6.01
CA LEU A 319 -24.46 36.39 -6.20
C LEU A 319 -24.38 35.98 -7.68
N ARG A 320 -24.79 36.84 -8.61
CA ARG A 320 -24.67 36.63 -10.06
C ARG A 320 -23.20 36.54 -10.48
N LEU A 321 -22.37 37.47 -9.98
CA LEU A 321 -20.93 37.49 -10.23
C LEU A 321 -20.22 36.25 -9.64
N GLN A 322 -20.60 35.82 -8.44
CA GLN A 322 -20.12 34.56 -7.84
C GLN A 322 -20.48 33.35 -8.71
N LYS A 323 -21.72 33.25 -9.20
CA LYS A 323 -22.15 32.17 -10.11
C LYS A 323 -21.41 32.18 -11.45
N GLN A 324 -21.11 33.36 -12.00
CA GLN A 324 -20.30 33.47 -13.23
C GLN A 324 -18.87 32.99 -12.99
N ARG A 325 -18.20 33.49 -11.94
CA ARG A 325 -16.85 33.03 -11.55
C ARG A 325 -16.82 31.52 -11.26
N GLN A 326 -17.86 30.96 -10.64
CA GLN A 326 -17.95 29.52 -10.41
C GLN A 326 -17.97 28.73 -11.73
N LYS A 327 -18.77 29.19 -12.71
CA LYS A 327 -18.84 28.59 -14.06
C LYS A 327 -17.54 28.74 -14.86
N GLU A 328 -16.83 29.86 -14.70
CA GLU A 328 -15.51 30.08 -15.31
C GLU A 328 -14.47 29.12 -14.75
N ILE A 329 -14.43 28.95 -13.41
CA ILE A 329 -13.56 27.97 -12.74
C ILE A 329 -13.92 26.54 -13.17
N GLU A 330 -15.21 26.22 -13.29
CA GLU A 330 -15.70 24.91 -13.74
C GLU A 330 -15.34 24.63 -15.21
N ARG A 331 -15.47 25.62 -16.10
CA ARG A 331 -14.98 25.53 -17.50
C ARG A 331 -13.47 25.37 -17.57
N ALA A 332 -12.70 26.14 -16.79
CA ALA A 332 -11.25 26.05 -16.77
C ALA A 332 -10.78 24.68 -16.30
N LYS A 333 -11.40 24.12 -15.24
CA LYS A 333 -11.17 22.74 -14.79
C LYS A 333 -11.52 21.72 -15.87
N TYR A 334 -12.67 21.87 -16.53
CA TYR A 334 -13.08 20.95 -17.59
C TYR A 334 -12.06 20.93 -18.75
N ILE A 335 -11.57 22.10 -19.18
CA ILE A 335 -10.52 22.19 -20.21
C ILE A 335 -9.25 21.48 -19.73
N GLN A 336 -8.80 21.75 -18.50
CA GLN A 336 -7.63 21.11 -17.91
C GLN A 336 -7.78 19.58 -17.79
N GLU A 337 -8.98 19.08 -17.46
CA GLU A 337 -9.29 17.65 -17.41
C GLU A 337 -9.34 16.99 -18.81
N GLN A 338 -9.68 17.74 -19.87
CA GLN A 338 -9.62 17.24 -21.26
C GLN A 338 -8.19 17.22 -21.83
N GLU A 339 -7.31 18.11 -21.37
CA GLU A 339 -5.89 18.14 -21.77
C GLU A 339 -5.01 17.14 -21.00
N GLN A 340 -5.49 16.62 -19.86
CA GLN A 340 -4.77 15.66 -19.03
C GLN A 340 -4.66 14.27 -19.69
N GLN A 341 -3.42 13.90 -20.01
CA GLN A 341 -3.10 12.55 -20.47
C GLN A 341 -3.14 11.56 -19.30
N SER A 342 -3.72 10.39 -19.52
CA SER A 342 -3.80 9.31 -18.53
C SER A 342 -3.47 7.95 -19.14
N LEU A 343 -2.97 7.04 -18.29
CA LEU A 343 -2.71 5.65 -18.61
C LEU A 343 -3.79 4.78 -17.94
N GLU A 344 -4.56 4.03 -18.73
CA GLU A 344 -5.58 3.14 -18.18
C GLU A 344 -4.94 1.80 -17.76
N ILE A 345 -4.84 1.54 -16.45
CA ILE A 345 -4.23 0.34 -15.90
C ILE A 345 -5.33 -0.59 -15.35
N SER A 346 -5.33 -1.83 -15.84
CA SER A 346 -6.46 -2.75 -15.67
C SER A 346 -6.04 -4.08 -15.03
N VAL A 347 -6.05 -5.17 -15.80
CA VAL A 347 -5.59 -6.49 -15.38
C VAL A 347 -4.11 -6.48 -14.98
N GLU A 348 -3.33 -5.57 -15.56
CA GLU A 348 -1.90 -5.34 -15.26
C GLU A 348 -1.68 -5.07 -13.76
N ARG A 349 -2.66 -4.47 -13.06
CA ARG A 349 -2.58 -4.16 -11.64
C ARG A 349 -2.32 -5.39 -10.77
N PHE A 350 -2.85 -6.56 -11.15
CA PHE A 350 -2.72 -7.80 -10.38
C PHE A 350 -1.97 -8.91 -11.13
N THR A 351 -1.93 -8.89 -12.47
CA THR A 351 -1.15 -9.89 -13.24
C THR A 351 0.35 -9.63 -13.19
N ILE A 352 0.80 -8.37 -13.05
CA ILE A 352 2.23 -8.07 -12.93
C ILE A 352 2.79 -8.52 -11.56
N PRO A 353 2.20 -8.17 -10.40
CA PRO A 353 2.69 -8.66 -9.10
C PRO A 353 2.65 -10.18 -8.91
N GLU A 354 1.67 -10.86 -9.54
CA GLU A 354 1.51 -12.33 -9.45
C GLU A 354 2.77 -13.10 -9.89
N ILE A 355 3.64 -12.50 -10.71
CA ILE A 355 4.90 -13.08 -11.20
C ILE A 355 5.88 -13.44 -10.07
N ILE A 356 5.78 -12.79 -8.91
CA ILE A 356 6.57 -13.14 -7.71
C ILE A 356 6.21 -14.54 -7.19
N PHE A 357 4.93 -14.91 -7.30
CA PHE A 357 4.38 -16.18 -6.82
C PHE A 357 4.32 -17.23 -7.93
N THR A 358 4.04 -16.80 -9.17
CA THR A 358 3.92 -17.65 -10.36
C THR A 358 4.88 -17.20 -11.49
N PRO A 359 6.21 -17.41 -11.37
CA PRO A 359 7.18 -16.99 -12.39
C PRO A 359 6.99 -17.62 -13.77
N SER A 360 6.32 -18.77 -13.83
CA SER A 360 6.01 -19.49 -15.08
C SER A 360 5.19 -18.67 -16.07
N TYR A 361 4.42 -17.67 -15.62
CA TYR A 361 3.61 -16.80 -16.50
C TYR A 361 4.43 -15.96 -17.48
N ILE A 362 5.71 -15.71 -17.19
CA ILE A 362 6.66 -15.04 -18.09
C ILE A 362 7.74 -15.99 -18.66
N GLY A 363 7.49 -17.30 -18.60
CA GLY A 363 8.44 -18.29 -19.11
C GLY A 363 9.72 -18.46 -18.29
N LEU A 364 9.79 -17.94 -17.06
CA LEU A 364 10.92 -18.19 -16.15
C LEU A 364 10.84 -19.59 -15.53
N VAL A 365 11.00 -20.62 -16.36
CA VAL A 365 10.84 -22.05 -15.99
C VAL A 365 11.82 -22.53 -14.89
N ASN A 366 12.93 -21.82 -14.70
CA ASN A 366 13.98 -22.15 -13.74
C ASN A 366 13.87 -21.38 -12.41
N SER A 367 12.77 -20.65 -12.16
CA SER A 367 12.53 -19.92 -10.92
C SER A 367 11.29 -20.47 -10.21
N CYS A 368 11.42 -20.80 -8.93
CA CYS A 368 10.30 -21.17 -8.07
C CYS A 368 9.55 -19.92 -7.57
N GLY A 369 8.29 -20.12 -7.17
CA GLY A 369 7.49 -19.07 -6.54
C GLY A 369 8.01 -18.69 -5.16
N LEU A 370 7.64 -17.49 -4.67
CA LEU A 370 8.10 -17.01 -3.36
C LEU A 370 7.71 -17.96 -2.20
N GLY A 371 6.48 -18.47 -2.17
CA GLY A 371 6.06 -19.44 -1.14
C GLY A 371 6.89 -20.73 -1.15
N GLU A 372 7.16 -21.26 -2.35
CA GLU A 372 8.01 -22.45 -2.55
C GLU A 372 9.45 -22.19 -2.08
N ALA A 373 10.02 -21.03 -2.42
CA ALA A 373 11.38 -20.65 -2.04
C ALA A 373 11.55 -20.54 -0.50
N ILE A 374 10.53 -20.02 0.20
CA ILE A 374 10.50 -19.96 1.67
C ILE A 374 10.49 -21.37 2.27
N VAL A 375 9.62 -22.24 1.76
CA VAL A 375 9.51 -23.63 2.24
C VAL A 375 10.79 -24.43 1.97
N GLN A 376 11.37 -24.31 0.77
CA GLN A 376 12.65 -24.97 0.43
C GLN A 376 13.82 -24.44 1.27
N SER A 377 13.85 -23.14 1.56
CA SER A 377 14.82 -22.52 2.46
C SER A 377 14.77 -23.15 3.86
N ILE A 378 13.57 -23.17 4.48
CA ILE A 378 13.36 -23.70 5.84
C ILE A 378 13.59 -25.23 5.88
N GLN A 379 13.14 -25.97 4.87
CA GLN A 379 13.39 -27.41 4.76
C GLN A 379 14.89 -27.75 4.67
N SER A 380 15.72 -26.86 4.11
CA SER A 380 17.17 -27.02 4.03
C SER A 380 17.91 -26.69 5.33
N CYS A 381 17.22 -26.11 6.30
CA CYS A 381 17.71 -25.94 7.66
C CYS A 381 17.53 -27.22 8.49
N ASP A 382 18.29 -27.31 9.57
CA ASP A 382 18.28 -28.45 10.49
C ASP A 382 16.91 -28.54 11.19
N ALA A 383 16.42 -29.77 11.45
CA ALA A 383 15.00 -30.03 11.75
C ALA A 383 14.47 -29.30 12.99
N GLU A 384 15.32 -29.11 14.00
CA GLU A 384 15.02 -28.41 15.26
C GLU A 384 14.66 -26.93 15.05
N LEU A 385 15.27 -26.27 14.05
CA LEU A 385 15.03 -24.85 13.76
C LEU A 385 13.74 -24.62 12.96
N ARG A 386 13.20 -25.64 12.29
CA ARG A 386 12.12 -25.47 11.29
C ARG A 386 10.84 -24.90 11.90
N ALA A 387 10.44 -25.38 13.07
CA ALA A 387 9.24 -24.90 13.75
C ALA A 387 9.34 -23.40 14.05
N ALA A 388 10.46 -22.96 14.63
CA ALA A 388 10.76 -21.56 14.93
C ALA A 388 10.88 -20.68 13.67
N LEU A 389 11.48 -21.20 12.59
CA LEU A 389 11.62 -20.48 11.32
C LEU A 389 10.27 -20.29 10.60
N TYR A 390 9.34 -21.24 10.69
CA TYR A 390 7.96 -21.05 10.21
C TYR A 390 7.15 -20.10 11.10
N HIS A 391 7.44 -20.08 12.40
CA HIS A 391 6.79 -19.18 13.35
C HIS A 391 7.21 -17.72 13.16
N ASN A 392 8.46 -17.47 12.76
CA ASN A 392 9.05 -16.13 12.69
C ASN A 392 9.50 -15.78 11.26
N ILE A 393 8.55 -15.70 10.32
CA ILE A 393 8.83 -15.20 8.96
C ILE A 393 8.68 -13.68 8.96
N VAL A 394 9.69 -12.94 8.51
CA VAL A 394 9.70 -11.47 8.49
C VAL A 394 9.86 -10.96 7.06
N LEU A 395 8.96 -10.09 6.62
CA LEU A 395 9.00 -9.47 5.29
C LEU A 395 9.76 -8.14 5.32
N THR A 396 10.71 -7.94 4.41
CA THR A 396 11.46 -6.67 4.25
C THR A 396 11.59 -6.25 2.79
N GLY A 397 12.02 -5.01 2.57
CA GLY A 397 12.28 -4.45 1.24
C GLY A 397 11.15 -3.55 0.73
N GLY A 398 11.26 -3.11 -0.53
CA GLY A 398 10.26 -2.21 -1.14
C GLY A 398 9.07 -2.95 -1.77
N THR A 399 9.27 -4.15 -2.31
CA THR A 399 8.22 -4.86 -3.06
C THR A 399 7.11 -5.40 -2.15
N VAL A 400 7.38 -5.57 -0.85
CA VAL A 400 6.40 -6.05 0.15
C VAL A 400 5.33 -5.01 0.51
N LEU A 401 5.49 -3.76 0.08
CA LEU A 401 4.51 -2.68 0.27
C LEU A 401 3.28 -2.81 -0.64
N LEU A 402 3.29 -3.71 -1.62
CA LEU A 402 2.13 -3.98 -2.47
C LEU A 402 0.95 -4.49 -1.61
N PRO A 403 -0.26 -3.91 -1.72
CA PRO A 403 -1.42 -4.37 -0.95
C PRO A 403 -1.71 -5.85 -1.16
N GLY A 404 -1.95 -6.60 -0.09
CA GLY A 404 -2.22 -8.04 -0.12
C GLY A 404 -0.99 -8.95 -0.13
N PHE A 405 0.24 -8.38 -0.15
CA PHE A 405 1.48 -9.18 -0.20
C PHE A 405 1.62 -10.11 1.01
N LYS A 406 1.39 -9.60 2.22
CA LYS A 406 1.56 -10.35 3.47
C LYS A 406 0.61 -11.55 3.52
N GLU A 407 -0.68 -11.30 3.27
CA GLU A 407 -1.75 -12.27 3.33
C GLU A 407 -1.52 -13.40 2.30
N ARG A 408 -1.03 -13.04 1.11
CA ARG A 408 -0.68 -14.01 0.06
C ARG A 408 0.51 -14.88 0.44
N VAL A 409 1.59 -14.30 0.99
CA VAL A 409 2.74 -15.09 1.47
C VAL A 409 2.34 -16.03 2.61
N GLU A 410 1.59 -15.52 3.60
CA GLU A 410 1.15 -16.30 4.76
C GLU A 410 0.34 -17.53 4.31
N MET A 411 -0.58 -17.33 3.36
CA MET A 411 -1.41 -18.39 2.82
C MET A 411 -0.65 -19.40 1.97
N GLU A 412 0.25 -18.96 1.07
CA GLU A 412 1.05 -19.90 0.27
C GLU A 412 1.96 -20.74 1.17
N VAL A 413 2.70 -20.11 2.09
CA VAL A 413 3.55 -20.85 3.03
C VAL A 413 2.70 -21.78 3.91
N ARG A 414 1.53 -21.36 4.41
CA ARG A 414 0.60 -22.22 5.16
C ARG A 414 0.12 -23.41 4.34
N SER A 415 -0.18 -23.24 3.04
CA SER A 415 -0.62 -24.35 2.17
C SER A 415 0.47 -25.38 1.84
N LEU A 416 1.74 -24.99 1.98
CA LEU A 416 2.91 -25.82 1.67
C LEU A 416 3.64 -26.34 2.93
N ALA A 417 3.41 -25.73 4.09
CA ALA A 417 4.01 -26.10 5.36
C ALA A 417 3.26 -27.28 6.04
N PRO A 418 3.97 -28.14 6.80
CA PRO A 418 3.36 -29.18 7.62
C PRO A 418 2.31 -28.63 8.61
N ASP A 419 1.21 -29.37 8.79
CA ASP A 419 0.06 -28.96 9.64
C ASP A 419 0.44 -28.77 11.12
N ASN A 420 1.46 -29.45 11.60
CA ASN A 420 1.93 -29.39 12.98
C ASN A 420 2.78 -28.15 13.31
N TYR A 421 3.16 -27.34 12.31
CA TYR A 421 3.86 -26.08 12.53
C TYR A 421 2.90 -24.90 12.43
N VAL A 422 3.00 -23.94 13.34
CA VAL A 422 2.29 -22.66 13.24
C VAL A 422 3.10 -21.75 12.32
N VAL A 423 2.52 -21.36 11.19
CA VAL A 423 3.08 -20.34 10.30
C VAL A 423 2.61 -18.97 10.78
N ARG A 424 3.53 -18.01 10.94
CA ARG A 424 3.17 -16.59 11.10
C ARG A 424 4.08 -15.74 10.24
N VAL A 425 3.52 -14.67 9.68
CA VAL A 425 4.24 -13.71 8.85
C VAL A 425 4.14 -12.33 9.50
N PHE A 426 5.29 -11.73 9.79
CA PHE A 426 5.42 -10.39 10.31
C PHE A 426 5.81 -9.42 9.19
N LEU A 427 5.04 -8.34 9.04
CA LEU A 427 5.36 -7.21 8.18
C LEU A 427 5.54 -5.99 9.11
N PRO A 428 6.75 -5.42 9.22
CA PRO A 428 6.97 -4.20 10.00
C PRO A 428 6.31 -2.99 9.34
N GLU A 429 6.05 -1.94 10.11
CA GLU A 429 5.46 -0.67 9.63
C GLU A 429 6.32 0.02 8.55
N ASP A 430 7.65 -0.14 8.63
CA ASP A 430 8.63 0.43 7.71
C ASP A 430 9.61 -0.65 7.24
N PRO A 431 9.21 -1.47 6.25
CA PRO A 431 10.01 -2.58 5.73
C PRO A 431 11.20 -2.12 4.87
N VAL A 432 11.19 -0.86 4.42
CA VAL A 432 12.22 -0.28 3.54
C VAL A 432 13.47 0.07 4.34
N HIS A 433 13.31 0.76 5.47
CA HIS A 433 14.45 1.15 6.32
C HIS A 433 14.76 0.12 7.42
N PHE A 434 14.03 -1.00 7.48
CA PHE A 434 14.18 -2.03 8.52
C PHE A 434 15.62 -2.57 8.64
N ALA A 435 16.27 -2.85 7.51
CA ALA A 435 17.67 -3.28 7.47
C ALA A 435 18.64 -2.19 7.97
N TRP A 436 18.34 -0.92 7.70
CA TRP A 436 19.15 0.22 8.17
C TRP A 436 19.00 0.44 9.68
N LYS A 437 17.78 0.35 10.22
CA LYS A 437 17.52 0.45 11.67
C LYS A 437 18.30 -0.62 12.44
N GLY A 438 18.22 -1.87 11.99
CA GLY A 438 18.99 -2.98 12.56
C GLY A 438 20.50 -2.81 12.43
N ALA A 439 20.99 -2.33 11.29
CA ALA A 439 22.41 -2.04 11.08
C ALA A 439 22.93 -0.96 12.05
N HIS A 440 22.14 0.11 12.24
CA HIS A 440 22.43 1.20 13.16
C HIS A 440 22.40 0.78 14.63
N GLU A 441 21.47 -0.11 15.03
CA GLU A 441 21.46 -0.72 16.37
C GLU A 441 22.66 -1.65 16.58
N LEU A 442 23.00 -2.46 15.58
CA LEU A 442 24.09 -3.45 15.65
C LEU A 442 25.45 -2.78 15.87
N VAL A 443 25.71 -1.66 15.18
CA VAL A 443 26.95 -0.86 15.34
C VAL A 443 27.07 -0.22 16.73
N ARG A 444 25.97 -0.07 17.48
CA ARG A 444 26.01 0.45 18.86
C ARG A 444 26.45 -0.59 19.90
N GLN A 445 26.46 -1.88 19.56
CA GLN A 445 26.93 -2.94 20.47
C GLN A 445 28.46 -3.06 20.45
N LYS A 446 29.09 -2.98 21.62
CA LYS A 446 30.57 -3.01 21.73
C LYS A 446 31.13 -4.39 21.40
N GLU A 447 30.39 -5.42 21.77
CA GLU A 447 30.66 -6.83 21.50
C GLU A 447 30.73 -7.07 19.99
N PHE A 448 29.77 -6.52 19.24
CA PHE A 448 29.77 -6.57 17.78
C PHE A 448 30.98 -5.84 17.17
N LEU A 449 31.30 -4.64 17.66
CA LEU A 449 32.43 -3.84 17.16
C LEU A 449 33.80 -4.51 17.37
N ASP A 450 33.98 -5.24 18.46
CA ASP A 450 35.25 -5.91 18.76
C ASP A 450 35.35 -7.32 18.12
N GLU A 451 34.24 -8.04 17.92
CA GLU A 451 34.24 -9.35 17.22
C GLU A 451 34.19 -9.26 15.69
N SER A 452 33.44 -8.30 15.14
CA SER A 452 32.99 -8.33 13.73
C SER A 452 33.66 -7.30 12.82
N CYS A 453 34.29 -6.27 13.36
CA CYS A 453 34.94 -5.21 12.57
C CYS A 453 36.43 -5.51 12.36
N MET A 454 36.91 -5.31 11.14
CA MET A 454 38.33 -5.40 10.79
C MET A 454 38.93 -4.01 10.66
N SER A 455 40.08 -3.76 11.29
CA SER A 455 40.86 -2.53 11.06
C SER A 455 41.53 -2.55 9.68
N LYS A 456 41.84 -1.35 9.15
CA LYS A 456 42.57 -1.20 7.88
C LYS A 456 43.86 -2.05 7.84
N LYS A 457 44.62 -2.08 8.93
CA LYS A 457 45.85 -2.89 9.07
C LYS A 457 45.59 -4.40 9.00
N GLN A 458 44.57 -4.90 9.71
CA GLN A 458 44.19 -6.32 9.65
C GLN A 458 43.71 -6.72 8.25
N TRP A 459 43.01 -5.82 7.58
CA TRP A 459 42.52 -6.02 6.23
C TRP A 459 43.65 -5.98 5.18
N GLU A 460 44.59 -5.04 5.28
CA GLU A 460 45.81 -5.01 4.47
C GLU A 460 46.63 -6.31 4.63
N ALA A 461 46.87 -6.75 5.87
CA ALA A 461 47.54 -8.03 6.14
C ALA A 461 46.77 -9.25 5.59
N SER A 462 45.42 -9.23 5.60
CA SER A 462 44.62 -10.33 5.03
C SER A 462 44.79 -10.47 3.52
N LYS A 463 45.09 -9.38 2.79
CA LYS A 463 45.42 -9.44 1.35
C LYS A 463 46.73 -10.15 1.09
N GLU A 464 47.73 -9.93 1.93
CA GLU A 464 49.04 -10.56 1.81
C GLU A 464 48.94 -12.08 2.05
N MET A 465 48.04 -12.51 2.95
CA MET A 465 47.66 -13.91 3.09
C MET A 465 46.94 -14.47 1.85
N ASP A 466 45.92 -13.79 1.31
CA ASP A 466 45.22 -14.22 0.08
C ASP A 466 46.17 -14.43 -1.11
N THR A 467 47.17 -13.54 -1.28
CA THR A 467 48.20 -13.70 -2.33
C THR A 467 49.15 -14.86 -2.05
N THR A 468 49.47 -15.12 -0.78
CA THR A 468 50.37 -16.21 -0.37
C THR A 468 49.68 -17.58 -0.44
N THR A 469 48.37 -17.67 -0.14
CA THR A 469 47.57 -18.90 -0.28
C THR A 469 47.49 -19.38 -1.74
N ASN A 470 47.57 -18.47 -2.72
CA ASN A 470 47.68 -18.81 -4.14
C ASN A 470 49.11 -19.20 -4.60
N GLN A 471 50.12 -19.18 -3.72
CA GLN A 471 51.50 -19.53 -4.08
C GLN A 471 52.16 -20.58 -3.16
N GLN A 472 51.73 -20.73 -1.91
CA GLN A 472 52.35 -21.66 -0.96
C GLN A 472 51.34 -22.46 -0.13
N ALA A 473 50.89 -23.56 -0.73
CA ALA A 473 50.77 -24.81 0.02
C ALA A 473 52.18 -25.29 0.41
N LYS A 474 52.83 -24.63 1.39
CA LYS A 474 54.08 -25.08 2.04
C LYS A 474 54.40 -24.27 3.33
N THR A 475 54.60 -25.01 4.41
CA THR A 475 55.43 -24.70 5.60
C THR A 475 55.12 -23.46 6.47
N ALA A 476 54.34 -23.72 7.54
CA ALA A 476 54.75 -23.68 8.96
C ALA A 476 55.18 -22.37 9.68
N ASP A 477 54.39 -22.06 10.72
CA ASP A 477 54.73 -21.65 12.10
C ASP A 477 54.98 -20.17 12.51
N ASP A 478 54.84 -19.96 13.83
CA ASP A 478 55.18 -18.82 14.71
C ASP A 478 54.22 -17.59 14.84
N GLY A 479 53.50 -17.55 15.98
CA GLY A 479 53.90 -16.65 17.10
C GLY A 479 53.29 -15.24 17.29
N VAL A 480 52.25 -15.15 18.14
CA VAL A 480 52.01 -14.11 19.19
C VAL A 480 51.74 -12.61 18.83
N SER A 481 50.72 -12.03 19.47
CA SER A 481 50.28 -10.60 19.43
C SER A 481 51.08 -9.69 20.40
N PRO A 482 50.99 -8.33 20.35
CA PRO A 482 49.87 -7.63 21.01
C PRO A 482 49.48 -6.20 20.54
N GLY A 483 48.22 -5.83 20.81
CA GLY A 483 47.83 -4.51 21.36
C GLY A 483 47.75 -3.27 20.44
N LEU A 484 46.61 -2.57 20.48
CA LEU A 484 46.52 -1.14 20.12
C LEU A 484 45.35 -0.44 20.85
N GLY A 485 45.54 0.84 21.16
CA GLY A 485 44.71 1.61 22.08
C GLY A 485 43.33 2.01 21.53
N LYS A 486 42.43 2.37 22.47
CA LYS A 486 41.11 2.92 22.18
C LYS A 486 41.23 4.39 21.75
N SER A 487 41.35 4.65 20.45
CA SER A 487 40.79 5.86 19.86
C SER A 487 39.29 5.66 19.62
N GLU A 488 38.52 6.73 19.51
CA GLU A 488 37.14 6.65 19.04
C GLU A 488 37.16 6.05 17.62
N LYS A 489 36.57 4.85 17.46
CA LYS A 489 36.59 4.10 16.22
C LYS A 489 35.48 4.62 15.31
N GLU A 490 35.82 5.42 14.30
CA GLU A 490 34.93 5.57 13.14
C GLU A 490 34.89 4.24 12.38
N VAL A 491 33.69 3.64 12.31
CA VAL A 491 33.43 2.31 11.76
C VAL A 491 32.55 2.44 10.53
N GLY A 492 33.03 1.97 9.38
CA GLY A 492 32.22 1.82 8.17
C GLY A 492 31.52 0.45 8.16
N LEU A 493 30.19 0.41 8.11
CA LEU A 493 29.46 -0.84 7.91
C LEU A 493 29.11 -1.03 6.44
N ILE A 494 29.66 -2.07 5.81
CA ILE A 494 29.20 -2.54 4.49
C ILE A 494 28.01 -3.46 4.72
N ILE A 495 26.85 -2.97 4.29
CA ILE A 495 25.66 -3.78 4.08
C ILE A 495 25.78 -4.39 2.68
N MET A 496 25.76 -5.72 2.60
CA MET A 496 25.77 -6.51 1.34
C MET A 496 24.42 -7.17 1.06
#